data_AF-A0A9P8EZ60-F1
#
_entry.id   AF-A0A9P8EZ60-F1
#
_cell.length_a   1.000
_cell.length_b   1.000
_cell.length_c   1.000
_cell.angle_alpha   90.00
_cell.angle_beta   90.00
_cell.angle_gamma   90.00
#
_symmetry.space_group_name_H-M   'P 1'
#
loop_
_entity.id
_entity.type
_entity.pdbx_description
1 polymer ?
#
loop_
_entity_poly.entity_id
_entity_poly.type
_entity_poly.pdbx_seq_one_letter_code
_entity_poly.pdbx_strand_id
1 'polypeptide(L)'
;MLFRLMREGTLEVKHSIAQHLSSLFNLFPLPVHTEVFEELRKILPTDTEWIEGLAVRVLVLANLAASWHSLRRQCIYHIFETAGMVTDVEKYAATCIATISEALDLDSPRELFQLFSPQLLFTWLESQAVAKIPFEVFGYEAMADLLEHNIDEIYAQLVIREKEDEINWLTKALNLAEGKILHSTFSKTLAYAISWDVAGKQTSSQDSSQVAT
;
A
#
# COMPACT_ATOMS: atom_id res chain seq x y z
N MET A 1 4.56 24.86 14.60
CA MET A 1 4.31 25.92 13.58
C MET A 1 4.17 25.33 12.18
N LEU A 2 5.12 24.51 11.71
CA LEU A 2 5.06 23.87 10.38
C LEU A 2 3.79 23.06 10.13
N PHE A 3 3.44 22.17 11.06
CA PHE A 3 2.21 21.36 10.99
C PHE A 3 0.93 22.21 10.93
N ARG A 4 0.89 23.36 11.60
CA ARG A 4 -0.23 24.30 11.50
C ARG A 4 -0.31 24.91 10.09
N LEU A 5 0.82 25.29 9.50
CA LEU A 5 0.86 25.81 8.12
C LEU A 5 0.47 24.74 7.10
N MET A 6 0.83 23.48 7.32
CA MET A 6 0.38 22.36 6.49
C MET A 6 -1.15 22.16 6.56
N ARG A 7 -1.74 22.39 7.74
CA ARG A 7 -3.19 22.28 7.96
C ARG A 7 -3.96 23.45 7.34
N GLU A 8 -3.59 24.68 7.69
CA GLU A 8 -4.38 25.89 7.48
C GLU A 8 -3.84 26.81 6.36
N GLY A 9 -2.64 26.54 5.85
CA GLY A 9 -2.02 27.35 4.81
C GLY A 9 -2.70 27.22 3.45
N THR A 10 -2.39 28.15 2.55
CA THR A 10 -2.83 28.09 1.15
C THR A 10 -2.19 26.92 0.42
N LEU A 11 -2.72 26.55 -0.74
CA LEU A 11 -2.20 25.44 -1.53
C LEU A 11 -0.71 25.61 -1.89
N GLU A 12 -0.29 26.83 -2.20
CA GLU A 12 1.10 27.17 -2.51
C GLU A 12 2.02 26.94 -1.30
N VAL A 13 1.57 27.33 -0.10
CA VAL A 13 2.31 27.08 1.14
C VAL A 13 2.42 25.59 1.40
N LYS A 14 1.32 24.83 1.24
CA LYS A 14 1.33 23.38 1.44
C LYS A 14 2.24 22.67 0.43
N HIS A 15 2.20 23.08 -0.84
CA HIS A 15 3.08 22.56 -1.88
C HIS A 15 4.55 22.86 -1.56
N SER A 16 4.87 24.09 -1.17
CA SER A 16 6.23 24.47 -0.77
C SER A 16 6.72 23.68 0.44
N ILE A 17 5.85 23.42 1.42
CA ILE A 17 6.18 22.58 2.57
C ILE A 17 6.44 21.14 2.11
N ALA A 18 5.59 20.58 1.24
CA ALA A 18 5.71 19.21 0.76
C ALA A 18 7.09 18.92 0.14
N GLN A 19 7.66 19.87 -0.59
CA GLN A 19 8.99 19.75 -1.21
C GLN A 19 10.14 19.66 -0.20
N HIS A 20 9.98 20.22 1.00
CA HIS A 20 11.07 20.32 1.99
C HIS A 20 10.79 19.46 3.24
N LEU A 21 9.60 18.90 3.38
CA LEU A 21 9.19 18.23 4.61
C LEU A 21 10.05 17.01 4.92
N SER A 22 10.54 16.29 3.90
CA SER A 22 11.38 15.11 4.11
C SER A 22 12.68 15.46 4.85
N SER A 23 13.25 16.65 4.67
CA SER A 23 14.48 17.03 5.37
C SER A 23 14.28 17.26 6.86
N LEU A 24 13.04 17.51 7.32
CA LEU A 24 12.70 17.62 8.74
C LEU A 24 12.98 16.33 9.50
N PHE A 25 12.81 15.17 8.84
CA PHE A 25 13.04 13.87 9.48
C PHE A 25 14.52 13.63 9.81
N ASN A 26 15.47 14.38 9.22
CA ASN A 26 16.87 14.36 9.65
C ASN A 26 17.08 14.82 11.09
N LEU A 27 16.12 15.57 11.65
CA LEU A 27 16.20 16.11 13.01
C LEU A 27 15.73 15.12 14.07
N PHE A 28 15.12 14.00 13.66
CA PHE A 28 14.60 12.99 14.56
C PHE A 28 15.44 11.71 14.46
N PRO A 29 15.59 10.96 15.58
CA PRO A 29 16.19 9.63 15.52
C PRO A 29 15.21 8.64 14.86
N LEU A 30 15.74 7.64 14.14
CA LEU A 30 14.96 6.64 13.41
C LEU A 30 13.77 6.02 14.20
N PRO A 31 13.90 5.65 15.50
CA PRO A 31 12.79 5.05 16.24
C PRO A 31 11.56 5.97 16.37
N VAL A 32 11.75 7.28 16.25
CA VAL A 32 10.70 8.30 16.41
C VAL A 32 10.05 8.66 15.07
N HIS A 33 10.61 8.20 13.94
CA HIS A 33 10.08 8.52 12.61
C HIS A 33 8.63 8.08 12.45
N THR A 34 8.28 6.88 12.92
CA THR A 34 6.91 6.36 12.81
C THR A 34 5.92 7.21 13.60
N GLU A 35 6.27 7.61 14.82
CA GLU A 35 5.40 8.45 15.66
C GLU A 35 5.16 9.83 15.02
N VAL A 36 6.23 10.47 14.55
CA VAL A 36 6.16 11.77 13.87
C VAL A 36 5.38 11.67 12.56
N PHE A 37 5.55 10.57 11.83
CA PHE A 37 4.80 10.29 10.61
C PHE A 37 3.30 10.16 10.89
N GLU A 38 2.90 9.43 11.94
CA GLU A 38 1.48 9.31 12.30
C GLU A 38 0.85 10.66 12.66
N GLU A 39 1.56 11.53 13.38
CA GLU A 39 1.08 12.88 13.65
C GLU A 39 0.95 13.70 12.37
N LEU A 40 1.94 13.65 11.48
CA LEU A 40 1.87 14.31 10.18
C LEU A 40 0.68 13.81 9.36
N ARG A 41 0.46 12.49 9.31
CA ARG A 41 -0.60 11.85 8.51
C ARG A 41 -2.00 12.34 8.90
N LYS A 42 -2.23 12.61 10.19
CA LYS A 42 -3.48 13.18 10.72
C LYS A 42 -3.72 14.62 10.27
N ILE A 43 -2.67 15.34 9.88
CA ILE A 43 -2.72 16.74 9.47
C ILE A 43 -2.83 16.89 7.95
N LEU A 44 -2.34 15.91 7.20
CA LEU A 44 -2.44 15.91 5.74
C LEU A 44 -3.90 15.96 5.29
N PRO A 45 -4.22 16.61 4.15
CA PRO A 45 -5.57 16.61 3.60
C PRO A 45 -6.11 15.18 3.43
N THR A 46 -7.39 14.98 3.77
CA THR A 46 -8.11 13.70 3.66
C THR A 46 -9.49 13.87 3.04
N ASP A 47 -9.87 15.09 2.66
CA ASP A 47 -11.16 15.37 2.03
C ASP A 47 -11.13 14.81 0.60
N THR A 48 -12.03 13.86 0.32
CA THR A 48 -12.12 13.17 -0.97
C THR A 48 -12.56 14.08 -2.11
N GLU A 49 -13.27 15.17 -1.79
CA GLU A 49 -13.75 16.14 -2.76
C GLU A 49 -12.69 17.20 -3.10
N TRP A 50 -11.61 17.28 -2.31
CA TRP A 50 -10.56 18.25 -2.50
C TRP A 50 -9.32 17.63 -3.16
N ILE A 51 -9.39 17.49 -4.49
CA ILE A 51 -8.37 16.83 -5.31
C ILE A 51 -6.99 17.47 -5.16
N GLU A 52 -6.88 18.80 -5.13
CA GLU A 52 -5.59 19.48 -4.94
C GLU A 52 -4.99 19.21 -3.56
N GLY A 53 -5.84 19.06 -2.54
CA GLY A 53 -5.43 18.64 -1.21
C GLY A 53 -4.86 17.23 -1.21
N LEU A 54 -5.53 16.30 -1.89
CA LEU A 54 -5.04 14.92 -2.04
C LEU A 54 -3.78 14.82 -2.90
N ALA A 55 -3.65 15.65 -3.94
CA ALA A 55 -2.41 15.76 -4.72
C ALA A 55 -1.23 16.17 -3.84
N VAL A 56 -1.44 17.14 -2.94
CA VAL A 56 -0.44 17.51 -1.93
C VAL A 56 -0.17 16.37 -0.96
N ARG A 57 -1.19 15.64 -0.51
CA ARG A 57 -1.04 14.47 0.36
C ARG A 57 -0.10 13.43 -0.27
N VAL A 58 -0.39 12.99 -1.50
CA VAL A 58 0.42 11.96 -2.17
C VAL A 58 1.84 12.46 -2.48
N LEU A 59 2.02 13.74 -2.79
CA LEU A 59 3.33 14.36 -2.98
C LEU A 59 4.19 14.31 -1.70
N VAL A 60 3.61 14.66 -0.54
CA VAL A 60 4.31 14.55 0.75
C VAL A 60 4.76 13.12 1.01
N LEU A 61 3.85 12.17 0.82
CA LEU A 61 4.14 10.75 1.03
C LEU A 61 5.23 10.26 0.08
N ALA A 62 5.23 10.71 -1.18
CA ALA A 62 6.23 10.34 -2.17
C ALA A 62 7.63 10.81 -1.78
N ASN A 63 7.74 12.08 -1.39
CA ASN A 63 9.00 12.66 -0.94
C ASN A 63 9.56 11.95 0.30
N LEU A 64 8.68 11.55 1.23
CA LEU A 64 9.08 10.77 2.39
C LEU A 64 9.52 9.35 2.01
N ALA A 65 8.78 8.67 1.13
CA ALA A 65 9.11 7.32 0.68
C ALA A 65 10.45 7.23 -0.06
N ALA A 66 10.72 8.22 -0.91
CA ALA A 66 11.99 8.36 -1.62
C ALA A 66 13.15 8.61 -0.66
N SER A 67 12.96 9.48 0.33
CA SER A 67 14.05 9.91 1.22
C SER A 67 14.32 8.96 2.39
N TRP A 68 13.31 8.22 2.87
CA TRP A 68 13.39 7.51 4.15
C TRP A 68 12.92 6.05 4.06
N HIS A 69 13.88 5.13 4.12
CA HIS A 69 13.63 3.70 4.17
C HIS A 69 12.67 3.29 5.30
N SER A 70 12.76 3.95 6.47
CA SER A 70 11.93 3.64 7.65
C SER A 70 10.45 3.93 7.45
N LEU A 71 10.09 4.86 6.54
CA LEU A 71 8.71 5.30 6.30
C LEU A 71 8.15 4.80 4.97
N ARG A 72 9.02 4.33 4.08
CA ARG A 72 8.71 4.00 2.69
C ARG A 72 7.51 3.09 2.54
N ARG A 73 7.48 1.97 3.26
CA ARG A 73 6.38 0.99 3.19
C ARG A 73 5.03 1.63 3.50
N GLN A 74 4.94 2.40 4.59
CA GLN A 74 3.71 3.08 5.00
C GLN A 74 3.30 4.17 4.00
N CYS A 75 4.27 4.94 3.51
CA CYS A 75 4.01 6.01 2.54
C CYS A 75 3.49 5.46 1.21
N ILE A 76 4.11 4.41 0.67
CA ILE A 76 3.65 3.75 -0.57
C ILE A 76 2.24 3.21 -0.37
N TYR A 77 1.96 2.54 0.76
CA TYR A 77 0.61 2.07 1.06
C TYR A 77 -0.42 3.20 1.08
N HIS A 78 -0.13 4.35 1.70
CA HIS A 78 -1.10 5.44 1.73
C HIS A 78 -1.27 6.17 0.38
N ILE A 79 -0.25 6.19 -0.48
CA ILE A 79 -0.40 6.66 -1.87
C ILE A 79 -1.32 5.71 -2.63
N PHE A 80 -1.04 4.41 -2.53
CA PHE A 80 -1.82 3.33 -3.12
C PHE A 80 -3.29 3.38 -2.67
N GLU A 81 -3.52 3.46 -1.36
CA GLU A 81 -4.85 3.56 -0.76
C GLU A 81 -5.60 4.80 -1.26
N THR A 82 -4.93 5.97 -1.32
CA THR A 82 -5.56 7.20 -1.81
C THR A 82 -6.01 7.06 -3.26
N ALA A 83 -5.17 6.49 -4.12
CA ALA A 83 -5.50 6.27 -5.53
C ALA A 83 -6.63 5.25 -5.72
N GLY A 84 -6.68 4.19 -4.90
CA GLY A 84 -7.74 3.19 -4.95
C GLY A 84 -9.10 3.70 -4.45
N MET A 85 -9.11 4.78 -3.65
CA MET A 85 -10.35 5.39 -3.14
C MET A 85 -10.82 6.58 -3.97
N VAL A 86 -9.92 7.32 -4.62
CA VAL A 86 -10.23 8.55 -5.38
C VAL A 86 -9.54 8.52 -6.74
N THR A 87 -10.29 8.15 -7.78
CA THR A 87 -9.78 8.00 -9.16
C THR A 87 -9.21 9.28 -9.75
N ASP A 88 -9.75 10.45 -9.35
CA ASP A 88 -9.28 11.75 -9.86
C ASP A 88 -7.85 12.10 -9.40
N VAL A 89 -7.33 11.41 -8.38
CA VAL A 89 -5.97 11.59 -7.86
C VAL A 89 -4.96 10.69 -8.57
N GLU A 90 -5.42 9.72 -9.36
CA GLU A 90 -4.60 8.64 -9.91
C GLU A 90 -3.38 9.13 -10.70
N LYS A 91 -3.53 10.17 -11.53
CA LYS A 91 -2.41 10.75 -12.30
C LYS A 91 -1.32 11.35 -11.41
N TYR A 92 -1.71 11.98 -10.30
CA TYR A 92 -0.75 12.51 -9.32
C TYR A 92 -0.07 11.37 -8.57
N ALA A 93 -0.83 10.34 -8.18
CA ALA A 93 -0.28 9.15 -7.55
C ALA A 93 0.70 8.41 -8.47
N ALA A 94 0.37 8.22 -9.75
CA ALA A 94 1.24 7.60 -10.75
C ALA A 94 2.57 8.36 -10.89
N THR A 95 2.50 9.70 -10.97
CA THR A 95 3.71 10.55 -11.00
C THR A 95 4.54 10.36 -9.74
N CYS A 96 3.90 10.34 -8.57
CA CYS A 96 4.56 10.12 -7.29
C CYS A 96 5.24 8.74 -7.18
N ILE A 97 4.58 7.68 -7.66
CA ILE A 97 5.12 6.32 -7.69
C ILE A 97 6.31 6.23 -8.66
N ALA A 98 6.25 6.91 -9.81
CA ALA A 98 7.37 7.00 -10.73
C ALA A 98 8.58 7.69 -10.07
N THR A 99 8.38 8.83 -9.41
CA THR A 99 9.44 9.51 -8.65
C THR A 99 10.06 8.62 -7.57
N ILE A 100 9.25 7.83 -6.86
CA ILE A 100 9.77 6.88 -5.87
C ILE A 100 10.63 5.81 -6.56
N SER A 101 10.17 5.28 -7.69
CA SER A 101 10.87 4.23 -8.43
C SER A 101 12.23 4.72 -8.93
N GLU A 102 12.28 5.93 -9.49
CA GLU A 102 13.51 6.60 -9.88
C GLU A 102 14.46 6.83 -8.69
N ALA A 103 13.94 7.29 -7.55
CA ALA A 103 14.76 7.51 -6.34
C ALA A 103 15.33 6.22 -5.75
N LEU A 104 14.75 5.06 -6.08
CA LEU A 104 15.19 3.75 -5.63
C LEU A 104 15.98 2.98 -6.68
N ASP A 105 16.28 3.60 -7.83
CA ASP A 105 17.00 2.99 -8.94
C ASP A 105 16.32 1.71 -9.45
N LEU A 106 14.98 1.74 -9.52
CA LEU A 106 14.16 0.67 -10.08
C LEU A 106 13.88 0.93 -11.57
N ASP A 107 13.82 -0.13 -12.37
CA ASP A 107 13.62 -0.01 -13.81
C ASP A 107 12.20 0.46 -14.16
N SER A 108 11.23 0.20 -13.27
CA SER A 108 9.85 0.65 -13.46
C SER A 108 9.02 0.72 -12.18
N PRO A 109 7.92 1.49 -12.19
CA PRO A 109 6.86 1.43 -11.17
C PRO A 109 6.31 0.02 -10.88
N ARG A 110 6.36 -0.89 -11.85
CA ARG A 110 5.89 -2.27 -11.68
C ARG A 110 6.79 -3.04 -10.70
N GLU A 111 8.09 -2.81 -10.75
CA GLU A 111 9.04 -3.41 -9.79
C GLU A 111 8.78 -2.90 -8.36
N LEU A 112 8.41 -1.62 -8.22
CA LEU A 112 8.01 -1.07 -6.93
C LEU A 112 6.79 -1.81 -6.38
N PHE A 113 5.78 -2.06 -7.23
CA PHE A 113 4.63 -2.87 -6.81
C PHE A 113 5.06 -4.27 -6.38
N GLN A 114 5.86 -4.97 -7.18
CA GLN A 114 6.31 -6.33 -6.86
C GLN A 114 7.11 -6.40 -5.55
N LEU A 115 7.98 -5.42 -5.30
CA LEU A 115 8.78 -5.34 -4.09
C LEU A 115 7.93 -5.17 -2.82
N PHE A 116 6.82 -4.45 -2.92
CA PHE A 116 5.93 -4.15 -1.80
C PHE A 116 4.60 -4.93 -1.84
N SER A 117 4.38 -5.78 -2.84
CA SER A 117 3.10 -6.47 -3.07
C SER A 117 2.64 -7.29 -1.86
N PRO A 118 3.52 -7.97 -1.08
CA PRO A 118 3.04 -8.71 0.08
C PRO A 118 2.34 -7.80 1.09
N GLN A 119 2.90 -6.63 1.39
CA GLN A 119 2.29 -5.72 2.36
C GLN A 119 1.10 -4.95 1.76
N LEU A 120 1.23 -4.45 0.53
CA LEU A 120 0.16 -3.69 -0.12
C LEU A 120 -1.11 -4.53 -0.22
N LEU A 121 -0.97 -5.76 -0.74
CA LEU A 121 -2.08 -6.69 -0.88
C LEU A 121 -2.59 -7.14 0.49
N PHE A 122 -1.71 -7.36 1.47
CA PHE A 122 -2.14 -7.86 2.78
C PHE A 122 -3.09 -6.88 3.46
N THR A 123 -2.73 -5.60 3.48
CA THR A 123 -3.58 -4.56 4.08
C THR A 123 -4.81 -4.27 3.21
N TRP A 124 -4.65 -4.21 1.88
CA TRP A 124 -5.77 -3.91 0.97
C TRP A 124 -6.85 -4.99 1.00
N LEU A 125 -6.45 -6.25 0.83
CA LEU A 125 -7.35 -7.40 0.75
C LEU A 125 -7.97 -7.75 2.10
N GLU A 126 -7.66 -7.04 3.17
CA GLU A 126 -8.43 -7.13 4.42
C GLU A 126 -9.87 -6.64 4.21
N SER A 127 -10.05 -5.49 3.57
CA SER A 127 -11.38 -4.84 3.45
C SER A 127 -11.81 -4.55 2.02
N GLN A 128 -10.90 -4.58 1.05
CA GLN A 128 -11.17 -4.23 -0.35
C GLN A 128 -11.12 -5.45 -1.27
N ALA A 129 -11.73 -5.29 -2.45
CA ALA A 129 -11.74 -6.27 -3.52
C ALA A 129 -10.48 -6.16 -4.38
N VAL A 130 -10.08 -7.27 -5.01
CA VAL A 130 -8.96 -7.31 -5.97
C VAL A 130 -9.25 -6.41 -7.17
N ALA A 131 -10.50 -6.39 -7.62
CA ALA A 131 -10.96 -5.57 -8.76
C ALA A 131 -10.77 -4.06 -8.57
N LYS A 132 -10.57 -3.60 -7.33
CA LYS A 132 -10.37 -2.18 -6.99
C LYS A 132 -8.91 -1.77 -6.84
N ILE A 133 -7.97 -2.68 -7.04
CA ILE A 133 -6.54 -2.34 -6.98
C ILE A 133 -6.25 -1.26 -8.04
N PRO A 134 -5.69 -0.09 -7.67
CA PRO A 134 -5.34 0.97 -8.62
C PRO A 134 -4.10 0.57 -9.42
N PHE A 135 -4.25 -0.33 -10.40
CA PHE A 135 -3.14 -0.91 -11.15
C PHE A 135 -2.41 0.12 -12.04
N GLU A 136 -3.13 1.12 -12.55
CA GLU A 136 -2.59 2.15 -13.44
C GLU A 136 -1.49 3.00 -12.77
N VAL A 137 -1.55 3.20 -11.43
CA VAL A 137 -0.53 4.01 -10.72
C VAL A 137 0.85 3.36 -10.72
N PHE A 138 0.93 2.05 -10.92
CA PHE A 138 2.17 1.30 -11.06
C PHE A 138 2.51 1.00 -12.53
N GLY A 139 1.82 1.64 -13.47
CA GLY A 139 2.10 1.52 -14.90
C GLY A 139 1.69 0.19 -15.52
N TYR A 140 0.76 -0.54 -14.93
CA TYR A 140 0.10 -1.67 -15.59
C TYR A 140 -0.96 -1.12 -16.58
N GLU A 141 -1.07 -1.71 -17.77
CA GLU A 141 -2.02 -1.24 -18.80
C GLU A 141 -3.42 -1.82 -18.59
N ALA A 142 -3.48 -3.04 -18.07
CA ALA A 142 -4.71 -3.69 -17.68
C ALA A 142 -4.58 -4.36 -16.30
N MET A 143 -5.72 -4.54 -15.64
CA MET A 143 -5.82 -5.35 -14.43
C MET A 143 -5.25 -6.76 -14.64
N ALA A 144 -5.49 -7.37 -15.81
CA ALA A 144 -4.94 -8.69 -16.15
C ALA A 144 -3.41 -8.71 -16.05
N ASP A 145 -2.71 -7.66 -16.50
CA ASP A 145 -1.26 -7.58 -16.41
C ASP A 145 -0.78 -7.56 -14.95
N LEU A 146 -1.47 -6.83 -14.07
CA LEU A 146 -1.13 -6.81 -12.64
C LEU A 146 -1.35 -8.19 -12.02
N LEU A 147 -2.47 -8.83 -12.35
CA LEU A 147 -2.84 -10.15 -11.85
C LEU A 147 -1.81 -11.20 -12.29
N GLU A 148 -1.42 -11.24 -13.57
CA GLU A 148 -0.45 -12.21 -14.08
C GLU A 148 0.93 -12.04 -13.44
N HIS A 149 1.41 -10.81 -13.28
CA HIS A 149 2.72 -10.53 -12.69
C HIS A 149 2.81 -10.79 -11.19
N ASN A 150 1.69 -10.85 -10.47
CA ASN A 150 1.64 -10.94 -9.01
C ASN A 150 0.71 -12.06 -8.52
N ILE A 151 0.41 -13.04 -9.39
CA ILE A 151 -0.59 -14.08 -9.13
C ILE A 151 -0.26 -14.91 -7.89
N ASP A 152 1.03 -15.12 -7.64
CA ASP A 152 1.53 -15.89 -6.51
C ASP A 152 1.18 -15.24 -5.17
N GLU A 153 1.36 -13.93 -5.08
CA GLU A 153 1.05 -13.15 -3.88
C GLU A 153 -0.47 -12.99 -3.70
N ILE A 154 -1.17 -12.60 -4.77
CA ILE A 154 -2.62 -12.37 -4.73
C ILE A 154 -3.34 -13.67 -4.34
N TYR A 155 -3.07 -14.76 -5.04
CA TYR A 155 -3.78 -16.02 -4.77
C TYR A 155 -3.46 -16.57 -3.38
N ALA A 156 -2.18 -16.56 -2.95
CA ALA A 156 -1.81 -17.02 -1.61
C ALA A 156 -2.53 -16.25 -0.50
N GLN A 157 -2.66 -14.93 -0.64
CA GLN A 157 -3.35 -14.10 0.35
C GLN A 157 -4.89 -14.26 0.33
N LEU A 158 -5.49 -14.48 -0.84
CA LEU A 158 -6.92 -14.78 -0.92
C LEU A 158 -7.26 -16.12 -0.27
N VAL A 159 -6.41 -17.14 -0.44
CA VAL A 159 -6.60 -18.47 0.15
C VAL A 159 -6.56 -18.40 1.68
N ILE A 160 -5.55 -17.78 2.29
CA ILE A 160 -5.47 -17.69 3.76
C ILE A 160 -6.57 -16.82 4.39
N ARG A 161 -7.21 -15.96 3.60
CA ARG A 161 -8.35 -15.13 4.01
C ARG A 161 -9.70 -15.74 3.67
N GLU A 162 -9.72 -16.94 3.08
CA GLU A 162 -10.94 -17.66 2.69
C GLU A 162 -11.87 -16.83 1.77
N LYS A 163 -11.29 -15.97 0.91
CA LYS A 163 -12.05 -15.10 0.00
C LYS A 163 -12.41 -15.81 -1.31
N GLU A 164 -13.25 -16.84 -1.23
CA GLU A 164 -13.65 -17.68 -2.37
C GLU A 164 -14.27 -16.87 -3.53
N ASP A 165 -15.08 -15.85 -3.23
CA ASP A 165 -15.68 -14.98 -4.26
C ASP A 165 -14.63 -14.21 -5.07
N GLU A 166 -13.57 -13.73 -4.42
CA GLU A 166 -12.46 -13.03 -5.08
C GLU A 166 -11.60 -14.01 -5.90
N ILE A 167 -11.43 -15.26 -5.44
CA ILE A 167 -10.75 -16.33 -6.21
C ILE A 167 -11.56 -16.67 -7.47
N ASN A 168 -12.88 -16.76 -7.34
CA ASN A 168 -13.78 -16.98 -8.47
C ASN A 168 -13.75 -15.82 -9.47
N TRP A 169 -13.61 -14.58 -8.98
CA TRP A 169 -13.42 -13.42 -9.85
C TRP A 169 -12.06 -13.44 -10.55
N LEU A 170 -10.98 -13.74 -9.81
CA LEU A 170 -9.60 -13.83 -10.31
C LEU A 170 -9.46 -14.86 -11.44
N THR A 171 -10.00 -16.06 -11.25
CA THR A 171 -9.98 -17.13 -12.25
C THR A 171 -10.71 -16.74 -13.54
N LYS A 172 -11.83 -16.03 -13.42
CA LYS A 172 -12.57 -15.48 -14.57
C LYS A 172 -11.80 -14.35 -15.26
N ALA A 173 -11.20 -13.44 -14.49
CA ALA A 173 -10.44 -12.30 -15.01
C ALA A 173 -9.22 -12.76 -15.83
N LEU A 174 -8.57 -13.84 -15.41
CA LEU A 174 -7.42 -14.44 -16.12
C LEU A 174 -7.81 -15.51 -17.14
N ASN A 175 -9.08 -15.93 -17.17
CA ASN A 175 -9.54 -17.08 -17.94
C ASN A 175 -8.70 -18.35 -17.67
N LEU A 176 -8.40 -18.62 -16.40
CA LEU A 176 -7.62 -19.77 -15.93
C LEU A 176 -8.43 -20.61 -14.94
N ALA A 177 -8.31 -21.92 -15.04
CA ALA A 177 -8.85 -22.82 -14.02
C ALA A 177 -8.06 -22.66 -12.71
N GLU A 178 -8.76 -22.67 -11.58
CA GLU A 178 -8.15 -22.49 -10.26
C GLU A 178 -7.01 -23.49 -9.99
N GLY A 179 -7.20 -24.77 -10.35
CA GLY A 179 -6.17 -25.79 -10.17
C GLY A 179 -4.86 -25.48 -10.90
N LYS A 180 -4.91 -24.73 -12.02
CA LYS A 180 -3.71 -24.28 -12.73
C LYS A 180 -3.02 -23.14 -11.98
N ILE A 181 -3.80 -22.21 -11.40
CA ILE A 181 -3.28 -21.13 -10.56
C ILE A 181 -2.61 -21.74 -9.33
N LEU A 182 -3.33 -22.57 -8.57
CA LEU A 182 -2.82 -23.24 -7.37
C LEU A 182 -1.53 -24.02 -7.65
N HIS A 183 -1.47 -24.75 -8.77
CA HIS A 183 -0.24 -25.46 -9.15
C HIS A 183 0.95 -24.51 -9.36
N SER A 184 0.73 -23.35 -10.00
CA SER A 184 1.79 -22.37 -10.22
C SER A 184 2.18 -21.59 -8.96
N THR A 185 1.28 -21.43 -7.99
CA THR A 185 1.50 -20.63 -6.77
C THR A 185 1.73 -21.49 -5.52
N PHE A 186 1.76 -22.82 -5.67
CA PHE A 186 1.64 -23.81 -4.59
C PHE A 186 2.58 -23.54 -3.42
N SER A 187 3.86 -23.29 -3.69
CA SER A 187 4.87 -23.11 -2.64
C SER A 187 4.57 -21.92 -1.73
N LYS A 188 4.16 -20.77 -2.30
CA LYS A 188 3.84 -19.57 -1.54
C LYS A 188 2.50 -19.74 -0.80
N THR A 189 1.49 -20.26 -1.48
CA THR A 189 0.18 -20.57 -0.88
C THR A 189 0.32 -21.50 0.34
N LEU A 190 1.09 -22.58 0.21
CA LEU A 190 1.35 -23.52 1.31
C LEU A 190 2.10 -22.87 2.47
N ALA A 191 3.16 -22.10 2.17
CA ALA A 191 3.94 -21.40 3.20
C ALA A 191 3.06 -20.41 3.99
N TYR A 192 2.17 -19.70 3.31
CA TYR A 192 1.25 -18.75 3.92
C TYR A 192 0.20 -19.47 4.75
N ALA A 193 -0.42 -20.52 4.23
CA ALA A 193 -1.41 -21.32 4.97
C ALA A 193 -0.84 -21.88 6.27
N ILE A 194 0.36 -22.48 6.23
CA ILE A 194 1.01 -23.00 7.44
C ILE A 194 1.30 -21.88 8.44
N SER A 195 1.85 -20.76 7.96
CA SER A 195 2.21 -19.63 8.82
C SER A 195 0.98 -18.99 9.46
N TRP A 196 -0.10 -18.85 8.69
CA TRP A 196 -1.38 -18.30 9.12
C TRP A 196 -2.05 -19.19 10.17
N ASP A 197 -2.11 -20.50 9.94
CA ASP A 197 -2.65 -21.48 10.88
C ASP A 197 -1.90 -21.50 12.21
N VAL A 198 -0.55 -21.44 12.16
CA VAL A 198 0.28 -21.43 13.36
C VAL A 198 0.08 -20.14 14.14
N ALA A 199 0.03 -18.99 13.46
CA ALA A 199 -0.21 -17.70 14.09
C ALA A 199 -1.61 -17.64 14.75
N GLY A 200 -2.66 -18.08 14.04
CA GLY A 200 -4.03 -18.10 14.57
C GLY A 200 -4.19 -19.00 15.81
N LYS A 201 -3.47 -20.13 15.86
CA LYS A 201 -3.44 -21.03 17.04
C LYS A 201 -2.74 -20.39 18.25
N GLN A 202 -1.75 -19.52 18.04
CA GLN A 202 -1.10 -18.79 19.14
C GLN A 202 -2.03 -17.73 19.74
N THR A 203 -2.80 -17.03 18.91
CA THR A 203 -3.79 -16.03 19.36
C THR A 203 -4.89 -16.68 20.22
N SER A 204 -5.43 -17.83 19.80
CA SER A 204 -6.48 -18.53 20.57
C SER A 204 -5.97 -19.17 21.87
N SER A 205 -4.70 -19.59 21.93
CA SER A 205 -4.08 -20.14 23.14
C SER A 205 -3.75 -19.07 24.20
N GLN A 206 -3.44 -17.84 23.78
CA GLN A 206 -3.22 -16.71 24.69
C GLN A 206 -4.53 -16.20 25.31
N ASP A 207 -5.62 -16.13 24.53
CA ASP A 207 -6.95 -15.77 25.07
C ASP A 207 -7.48 -16.80 26.08
N SER A 208 -7.20 -18.09 25.84
CA SER A 208 -7.55 -19.18 26.77
C SER A 208 -6.86 -19.07 28.14
N SER A 209 -5.73 -18.34 28.21
CA SER A 209 -4.92 -18.19 29.42
C SER A 209 -5.26 -16.94 30.22
N GLN A 210 -6.06 -16.00 29.68
CA GLN A 210 -6.48 -14.79 30.40
C GLN A 210 -7.86 -14.91 31.07
N VAL A 211 -8.64 -15.97 30.78
CA VAL A 211 -9.95 -16.21 31.43
C VAL A 211 -9.82 -17.05 32.71
N ALA A 212 -8.61 -17.52 33.04
CA ALA A 212 -8.32 -18.31 34.23
C ALA A 212 -7.43 -17.56 35.23
N THR A 213 -7.88 -16.40 35.74
CA THR A 213 -7.39 -15.83 37.02
C THR A 213 -8.44 -14.98 37.69
#